data_AF-A0A163ZUT5-F1
#
_entry.id   AF-A0A163ZUT5-F1
#
_cell.length_a   1.000
_cell.length_b   1.000
_cell.length_c   1.000
_cell.angle_alpha   90.00
_cell.angle_beta   90.00
_cell.angle_gamma   90.00
#
_symmetry.space_group_name_H-M   'P 1'
#
loop_
_entity.id
_entity.type
_entity.pdbx_description
1 polymer ?
#
loop_
_entity_poly.entity_id
_entity_poly.type
_entity_poly.pdbx_seq_one_letter_code
_entity_poly.pdbx_strand_id
1 'polypeptide(L)' 'MKVVDIKIKELNSIQREAFSNAVKENQELNLSYRVVEDDNLVEIGVDGKRTVLRQSRFKTVKLNIVNRTFILGK' A
#
# COMPACT_ATOMS: atom_id res chain seq x y z
N MET A 1 -8.84 -4.01 -23.93
CA MET A 1 -8.33 -3.51 -22.63
C MET A 1 -7.45 -2.29 -22.93
N LYS A 2 -7.80 -1.09 -22.45
CA LYS A 2 -7.01 0.12 -22.71
C LYS A 2 -5.82 0.13 -21.75
N VAL A 3 -4.60 0.08 -22.30
CA VAL A 3 -3.39 0.31 -21.53
C VAL A 3 -3.22 1.82 -21.42
N VAL A 4 -3.27 2.34 -20.19
CA VAL A 4 -3.04 3.76 -19.91
C VAL A 4 -1.63 3.86 -19.35
N ASP A 5 -0.74 4.52 -20.07
CA ASP A 5 0.61 4.83 -19.58
C ASP A 5 0.52 5.98 -18.57
N ILE A 6 0.56 5.64 -17.28
CA ILE A 6 0.57 6.61 -16.18
C ILE A 6 2.02 6.99 -15.89
N LYS A 7 2.34 8.29 -15.96
CA LYS A 7 3.68 8.76 -15.60
C LYS A 7 3.88 8.61 -14.09
N ILE A 8 5.11 8.32 -13.64
CA ILE A 8 5.46 8.17 -12.21
C ILE A 8 4.94 9.35 -11.36
N LYS A 9 5.00 10.57 -11.91
CA LYS A 9 4.50 11.79 -11.24
C LYS A 9 2.99 11.75 -11.00
N GLU A 10 2.21 11.26 -11.96
CA GLU A 10 0.75 11.12 -11.86
C GLU A 10 0.41 10.00 -10.87
N LEU A 11 1.15 8.89 -10.92
CA LEU A 11 1.05 7.77 -9.99
C LEU A 11 1.26 8.22 -8.53
N ASN A 12 2.29 9.03 -8.28
CA ASN A 12 2.56 9.59 -6.96
C ASN A 12 1.45 10.55 -6.50
N SER A 13 0.84 11.30 -7.43
CA SER A 13 -0.28 12.20 -7.11
C SER A 13 -1.52 11.40 -6.70
N ILE A 14 -1.87 10.38 -7.48
CA ILE A 14 -2.99 9.47 -7.19
C ILE A 14 -2.76 8.79 -5.83
N GLN A 15 -1.55 8.34 -5.54
CA GLN A 15 -1.22 7.69 -4.28
C GLN A 15 -1.38 8.64 -3.08
N ARG A 16 -0.97 9.90 -3.20
CA ARG A 16 -1.15 10.91 -2.14
C ARG A 16 -2.61 11.23 -1.90
N GLU A 17 -3.40 11.37 -2.96
CA GLU A 17 -4.83 11.64 -2.86
C GLU A 17 -5.57 10.46 -2.21
N ALA A 18 -5.30 9.24 -2.66
CA ALA A 18 -5.86 8.03 -2.07
C ALA A 18 -5.51 7.90 -0.57
N PHE A 19 -4.26 8.20 -0.21
CA PHE A 19 -3.83 8.21 1.19
C PHE A 19 -4.60 9.25 2.01
N SER A 20 -4.74 10.48 1.51
CA SER A 20 -5.47 11.53 2.22
C SER A 20 -6.94 11.18 2.44
N ASN A 21 -7.59 10.56 1.45
CA ASN A 21 -9.00 10.16 1.57
C ASN A 21 -9.17 9.01 2.56
N ALA A 22 -8.28 8.01 2.50
CA ALA A 22 -8.28 6.90 3.45
C ALA A 22 -8.07 7.38 4.90
N VAL A 23 -7.20 8.38 5.15
CA VAL A 23 -7.03 8.95 6.49
C VAL A 23 -8.33 9.61 6.98
N LYS A 24 -9.01 10.39 6.14
CA LYS A 24 -10.28 11.03 6.51
C LYS A 24 -11.37 10.01 6.82
N GLU A 25 -11.53 9.00 5.97
CA GLU A 25 -12.52 7.94 6.16
C GLU A 25 -12.23 7.13 7.42
N ASN A 26 -10.96 6.81 7.69
CA ASN A 26 -10.57 6.13 8.91
C ASN A 26 -10.88 6.98 10.17
N GLN A 27 -10.72 8.30 10.12
CA GLN A 27 -11.12 9.23 11.20
C GLN A 27 -12.61 9.19 11.49
N GLU A 28 -13.44 9.23 10.46
CA GLU A 28 -14.89 9.18 10.61
C GLU A 28 -15.36 7.85 11.20
N LEU A 29 -14.70 6.75 10.81
CA LEU A 29 -15.04 5.40 11.25
C LEU A 29 -14.30 4.95 12.52
N ASN A 30 -13.40 5.78 13.06
CA ASN A 30 -12.51 5.46 14.18
C ASN A 30 -11.72 4.16 13.96
N LEU A 31 -11.27 3.92 12.73
CA LEU A 31 -10.56 2.72 12.32
C LEU A 31 -9.04 2.92 12.34
N SER A 32 -8.32 1.95 12.90
CA SER A 32 -6.89 1.80 12.72
C SER A 32 -6.60 0.56 11.87
N TYR A 33 -5.52 0.60 11.09
CA TYR A 33 -5.13 -0.53 10.24
C TYR A 33 -3.65 -0.84 10.38
N ARG A 34 -3.27 -2.08 10.04
CA ARG A 34 -1.89 -2.57 10.16
C ARG A 34 -1.33 -2.90 8.80
N VAL A 35 -0.11 -2.49 8.56
CA VAL A 35 0.64 -2.74 7.33
C VAL A 35 2.00 -3.35 7.65
N VAL A 36 2.57 -4.08 6.69
CA VAL A 36 3.95 -4.57 6.79
C VAL A 36 4.83 -3.74 5.88
N GLU A 37 5.78 -3.03 6.49
CA GLU A 37 6.74 -2.15 5.82
C GLU A 37 8.13 -2.45 6.35
N ASP A 38 9.11 -2.60 5.46
CA ASP A 38 10.53 -2.82 5.81
C ASP A 38 10.72 -3.91 6.90
N ASP A 39 10.06 -5.06 6.70
CA ASP A 39 10.04 -6.21 7.64
C ASP A 39 9.47 -5.91 9.03
N ASN A 40 8.76 -4.79 9.21
CA ASN A 40 8.10 -4.39 10.45
C ASN A 40 6.58 -4.38 10.30
N LEU A 41 5.88 -4.78 11.36
CA LEU A 41 4.45 -4.57 11.49
C LEU A 41 4.23 -3.15 12.04
N VAL A 42 3.64 -2.31 11.21
CA VAL A 42 3.34 -0.90 11.52
C VAL A 42 1.83 -0.76 11.68
N GLU A 43 1.41 -0.14 12.77
CA GLU A 43 0.03 0.31 12.95
C GLU A 43 -0.10 1.76 12.49
N ILE A 44 -1.07 2.01 11.63
CA ILE A 44 -1.48 3.35 11.26
C ILE A 44 -2.74 3.66 12.06
N GLY A 45 -2.57 4.59 13.00
CA GLY A 45 -3.63 5.10 13.84
C GLY A 45 -4.65 5.87 13.04
N VAL A 46 -5.78 6.12 13.67
CA VAL A 46 -6.91 6.85 13.09
C VAL A 46 -6.49 8.25 12.61
N ASP A 47 -5.56 8.88 13.33
CA ASP A 47 -4.97 10.19 13.02
C ASP A 47 -3.90 10.14 11.90
N GLY A 48 -3.64 8.96 11.33
CA GLY A 48 -2.60 8.72 10.35
C GLY A 48 -1.19 8.58 10.95
N LYS A 49 -1.03 8.64 12.28
CA LYS A 49 0.28 8.41 12.91
C LYS A 49 0.69 6.96 12.77
N ARG A 50 1.99 6.77 12.53
CA ARG A 50 2.61 5.47 12.33
C ARG A 50 3.31 5.04 13.61
N THR A 51 2.99 3.84 14.07
CA THR A 51 3.63 3.22 15.23
C THR A 51 4.19 1.87 14.83
N VAL A 52 5.50 1.67 14.98
CA VAL A 52 6.13 0.36 14.77
C VAL A 52 5.78 -0.52 15.97
N LEU A 53 5.06 -1.62 15.74
CA LEU A 53 4.65 -2.53 16.80
C LEU A 53 5.74 -3.55 17.12
N ARG A 54 6.27 -4.21 16.07
CA ARG A 54 7.29 -5.26 16.18
C ARG A 54 7.84 -5.62 14.80
N GLN A 55 8.93 -6.37 14.79
CA GLN A 55 9.38 -7.07 13.59
C GLN A 55 8.30 -8.03 13.10
N SER A 56 8.01 -7.99 11.81
CA SER A 56 7.02 -8.84 11.18
C SER A 56 7.53 -10.28 11.10
N ARG A 57 6.63 -11.25 11.29
CA ARG A 57 6.93 -12.68 11.09
C ARG A 57 6.86 -13.09 9.62
N PHE A 58 6.40 -12.20 8.75
CA PHE A 58 6.20 -12.41 7.33
C PHE A 58 6.59 -11.14 6.57
N LYS A 59 7.15 -11.29 5.37
CA LYS A 59 7.62 -10.17 4.57
C LYS A 59 6.93 -10.12 3.21
N THR A 60 6.71 -8.92 2.71
CA THR A 60 6.27 -8.72 1.33
C THR A 60 7.44 -8.99 0.39
N VAL A 61 7.40 -10.10 -0.34
CA VAL A 61 8.42 -10.41 -1.35
C VAL A 61 8.14 -9.55 -2.57
N LYS A 62 9.00 -8.56 -2.85
CA LYS A 62 8.99 -7.87 -4.14
C LYS A 62 9.40 -8.87 -5.22
N LEU A 63 8.44 -9.32 -6.02
CA LEU A 63 8.73 -10.10 -7.21
C LEU A 63 9.44 -9.18 -8.22
N ASN A 64 10.74 -9.41 -8.42
CA ASN A 64 11.47 -8.85 -9.54
C ASN A 64 10.98 -9.58 -10.81
N ILE A 65 9.91 -9.06 -11.41
CA ILE A 65 9.41 -9.57 -12.69
C ILE A 65 10.34 -9.07 -13.79
N VAL A 66 11.43 -9.80 -14.02
CA VAL A 66 12.26 -9.64 -15.21
C VAL A 66 11.63 -10.52 -16.30
N ASN A 67 11.00 -9.87 -17.28
CA ASN A 67 10.24 -10.43 -18.40
C ASN A 67 8.93 -11.17 -18.06
N ARG A 68 7.82 -10.50 -18.40
CA ARG A 68 6.45 -11.00 -18.27
C ARG A 68 6.13 -11.99 -19.40
N THR A 69 5.81 -13.24 -19.04
CA THR A 69 4.78 -14.00 -19.75
C THR A 69 3.91 -14.65 -18.68
N PHE A 70 2.74 -14.07 -18.42
CA PHE A 70 1.74 -14.66 -17.55
C PHE A 70 0.79 -15.48 -18.41
N ILE A 71 0.95 -16.80 -18.40
CA ILE A 71 -0.08 -17.72 -18.87
C ILE A 71 -0.97 -18.00 -17.66
N LEU A 72 -2.20 -17.49 -17.69
CA LEU A 72 -3.25 -17.88 -16.74
C LEU A 72 -3.91 -19.17 -17.27
N GLY A 73 -3.63 -20.29 -16.60
CA GLY A 73 -4.46 -21.51 -16.61
C GLY A 73 -4.77 -21.87 -15.15
N LYS A 74 -5.92 -22.40 -14.76
CA LYS A 74 -7.02 -23.10 -15.45
C LYS A 74 -8.35 -22.46 -15.12
#